data_AF-A0A962X646-F1
#
_entry.id   AF-A0A962X646-F1
#
_cell.length_a   1.000
_cell.length_b   1.000
_cell.length_c   1.000
_cell.angle_alpha   90.00
_cell.angle_beta   90.00
_cell.angle_gamma   90.00
#
_symmetry.space_group_name_H-M   'P 1'
#
loop_
_entity.id
_entity.type
_entity.pdbx_description
1 polymer ?
#
loop_
_entity_poly.entity_id
_entity_poly.type
_entity_poly.pdbx_seq_one_letter_code
_entity_poly.pdbx_strand_id
1 'polypeptide(L)' 'MKRRQIDAIAADLLSGEPVDAVTAASRHSIWRLSSLIHRLRARGWPITASQDHGTGLARYALPEGWKPPC' A
#
# COMPACT_ATOMS: atom_id res chain seq x y z
N MET A 1 -14.11 11.93 3.82
CA MET A 1 -13.66 10.58 4.28
C MET A 1 -12.62 9.88 3.40
N LYS A 2 -12.44 10.18 2.10
CA LYS A 2 -11.50 9.45 1.21
C LYS A 2 -10.00 9.69 1.45
N ARG A 3 -9.59 10.84 2.02
CA ARG A 3 -8.16 11.12 2.34
C ARG A 3 -7.61 10.16 3.40
N ARG A 4 -8.38 9.86 4.46
CA ARG A 4 -7.91 8.99 5.56
C ARG A 4 -7.46 7.59 5.12
N GLN A 5 -8.12 7.00 4.13
CA GLN A 5 -7.76 5.66 3.65
C GLN A 5 -6.44 5.65 2.86
N ILE A 6 -6.22 6.66 1.99
CA ILE A 6 -4.96 6.72 1.25
C ILE A 6 -3.79 7.06 2.17
N ASP A 7 -4.02 7.90 3.17
CA ASP A 7 -3.01 8.29 4.16
C ASP A 7 -2.65 7.12 5.09
N ALA A 8 -3.63 6.28 5.46
CA ALA A 8 -3.38 5.06 6.23
C ALA A 8 -2.50 4.06 5.47
N ILE A 9 -2.84 3.76 4.22
CA ILE A 9 -2.02 2.87 3.38
C ILE A 9 -0.64 3.48 3.11
N ALA A 10 -0.56 4.79 2.91
CA ALA A 10 0.71 5.48 2.77
C ALA A 10 1.58 5.33 4.02
N ALA A 11 1.00 5.48 5.21
CA ALA A 11 1.71 5.29 6.48
C ALA A 11 2.21 3.84 6.65
N ASP A 12 1.38 2.85 6.34
CA ASP A 12 1.78 1.43 6.39
C ASP A 12 2.92 1.14 5.40
N LEU A 13 2.86 1.69 4.17
CA LEU A 13 3.95 1.51 3.22
C LEU A 13 5.25 2.19 3.69
N LEU A 14 5.14 3.36 4.34
CA LEU A 14 6.29 4.10 4.86
C LEU A 14 6.91 3.48 6.11
N SER A 15 6.16 2.66 6.87
CA SER A 15 6.72 1.91 7.99
C SER A 15 7.62 0.75 7.53
N GLY A 16 7.62 0.44 6.23
CA GLY A 16 8.34 -0.68 5.65
C GLY A 16 7.59 -2.01 5.74
N GLU A 17 6.37 -2.02 6.27
CA GLU A 17 5.52 -3.22 6.26
C GLU A 17 4.87 -3.41 4.88
N PRO A 18 5.01 -4.60 4.26
CA PRO A 18 4.28 -4.93 3.05
C PRO A 18 2.77 -4.95 3.31
N VAL A 19 2.01 -4.27 2.46
CA VAL A 19 0.56 -4.20 2.55
C VAL A 19 -0.09 -5.13 1.54
N ASP A 20 -0.93 -6.04 2.01
CA ASP A 20 -1.80 -6.87 1.15
C ASP A 20 -3.28 -6.57 1.39
N ALA A 21 -4.13 -7.15 0.54
CA ALA A 21 -5.57 -6.91 0.58
C ALA A 21 -6.22 -7.34 1.90
N VAL A 22 -5.70 -8.38 2.55
CA VAL A 22 -6.22 -8.89 3.83
C VAL A 22 -5.86 -7.94 4.97
N THR A 23 -4.61 -7.49 5.00
CA THR A 23 -4.10 -6.53 5.99
C THR A 23 -4.83 -5.19 5.87
N ALA A 24 -5.02 -4.69 4.64
CA ALA A 24 -5.76 -3.47 4.39
C ALA A 24 -7.25 -3.58 4.80
N ALA A 25 -7.89 -4.72 4.55
CA ALA A 25 -9.26 -4.96 4.96
C ALA A 25 -9.39 -5.10 6.49
N SER A 26 -8.48 -5.84 7.13
CA SER A 26 -8.54 -6.10 8.57
C SER A 26 -8.16 -4.91 9.44
N ARG A 27 -7.14 -4.13 9.06
CA ARG A 27 -6.64 -3.01 9.87
C ARG A 27 -7.43 -1.71 9.63
N HIS A 28 -7.81 -1.47 8.37
CA HIS A 28 -8.35 -0.18 7.95
C HIS A 28 -9.75 -0.26 7.31
N SER A 29 -10.36 -1.44 7.24
CA SER A 29 -11.63 -1.68 6.53
C SER A 29 -11.58 -1.24 5.06
N ILE A 30 -10.41 -1.40 4.42
CA ILE A 30 -10.15 -1.02 3.02
C ILE A 30 -10.28 -2.24 2.12
N TRP A 31 -11.37 -2.29 1.35
CA TRP A 31 -11.61 -3.34 0.36
C TRP A 31 -11.04 -3.02 -1.03
N ARG A 32 -10.71 -1.75 -1.31
CA ARG A 32 -10.22 -1.29 -2.63
C ARG A 32 -8.75 -0.89 -2.61
N LEU A 33 -7.89 -1.76 -2.06
CA LEU A 33 -6.44 -1.49 -1.95
C LEU A 33 -5.82 -1.16 -3.31
N SER A 34 -6.09 -1.94 -4.36
CA SER A 34 -5.53 -1.71 -5.69
C SER A 34 -5.84 -0.31 -6.25
N SER A 35 -7.02 0.25 -5.95
CA SER A 35 -7.36 1.61 -6.37
C SER A 35 -6.55 2.67 -5.61
N LEU A 36 -6.24 2.45 -4.34
CA LEU A 36 -5.40 3.36 -3.55
C LEU A 36 -3.94 3.29 -4.00
N ILE A 37 -3.42 2.08 -4.21
CA ILE A 37 -2.07 1.88 -4.74
C ILE A 37 -1.92 2.53 -6.12
N HIS A 38 -2.91 2.38 -7.00
CA HIS A 38 -2.89 3.03 -8.31
C HIS A 38 -2.81 4.56 -8.20
N ARG A 39 -3.53 5.17 -7.26
CA ARG A 39 -3.44 6.62 -7.00
C ARG A 39 -2.09 7.03 -6.42
N LEU A 40 -1.50 6.25 -5.53
CA LEU A 40 -0.17 6.54 -4.98
C LEU A 40 0.90 6.44 -6.08
N ARG A 41 0.83 5.43 -6.95
CA ARG A 41 1.69 5.33 -8.14
C ARG A 41 1.52 6.54 -9.07
N ALA A 42 0.29 6.99 -9.30
CA ALA A 42 0.03 8.21 -10.08
C ALA A 42 0.59 9.49 -9.42
N ARG A 43 0.82 9.48 -8.10
CA ARG A 43 1.52 10.54 -7.36
C ARG A 43 3.05 10.39 -7.39
N GLY A 44 3.59 9.42 -8.13
CA GLY A 44 5.03 9.18 -8.25
C GLY A 44 5.62 8.25 -7.18
N TRP A 45 4.78 7.52 -6.43
CA TRP A 45 5.28 6.58 -5.42
C TRP A 45 5.79 5.30 -6.11
N PRO A 46 7.05 4.87 -5.88
CA PRO A 46 7.67 3.71 -6.53
C PRO A 46 7.22 2.39 -5.89
N ILE A 47 5.92 2.19 -5.73
CA ILE A 47 5.36 1.01 -5.06
C ILE A 47 5.59 -0.23 -5.91
N THR A 48 6.35 -1.18 -5.40
CA THR A 48 6.54 -2.51 -5.98
C THR A 48 5.38 -3.42 -5.59
N ALA A 49 5.06 -4.38 -6.48
CA ALA A 49 4.07 -5.41 -6.20
C ALA A 49 4.75 -6.76 -6.37
N SER A 50 4.68 -7.61 -5.35
CA SER A 50 5.12 -9.00 -5.39
C SER A 50 3.93 -9.90 -5.08
N GLN A 51 3.90 -11.10 -5.65
CA GLN A 51 2.91 -12.09 -5.27
C GLN A 51 3.46 -12.92 -4.11
N ASP A 52 2.67 -13.08 -3.06
CA ASP A 52 2.97 -13.99 -1.97
C ASP A 52 2.72 -15.44 -2.44
N HIS A 53 3.75 -16.28 -2.45
CA HIS A 53 3.65 -17.65 -2.99
C HIS A 53 2.79 -18.59 -2.12
N GLY A 54 2.57 -18.26 -0.84
CA GLY A 54 1.76 -19.08 0.06
C GLY A 54 0.27 -18.77 -0.05
N THR A 55 -0.09 -17.50 -0.22
CA THR A 55 -1.49 -17.03 -0.24
C THR A 55 -1.99 -16.64 -1.63
N GLY A 56 -1.10 -16.47 -2.60
CA GLY A 56 -1.41 -15.95 -3.93
C GLY A 56 -1.75 -14.45 -3.96
N LEU A 57 -1.68 -13.75 -2.82
CA LEU A 57 -2.06 -12.35 -2.68
C LEU A 57 -0.98 -11.41 -3.20
N ALA A 58 -1.40 -10.28 -3.75
CA ALA A 58 -0.49 -9.19 -4.08
C ALA A 58 -0.07 -8.44 -2.81
N ARG A 59 1.24 -8.38 -2.57
CA ARG A 59 1.91 -7.58 -1.54
C ARG A 59 2.52 -6.35 -2.17
N TYR A 60 2.21 -5.20 -1.59
CA TYR A 60 2.71 -3.91 -2.01
C TYR A 60 3.71 -3.37 -0.99
N ALA A 61 4.86 -2.90 -1.47
CA ALA A 61 5.88 -2.32 -0.61
C ALA A 61 6.53 -1.11 -1.30
N LEU A 62 7.20 -0.29 -0.51
CA LEU A 62 8.10 0.74 -1.03
C LEU A 62 9.54 0.22 -1.05
N PRO A 63 10.40 0.78 -1.92
CA PRO A 63 11.83 0.53 -1.86
C PRO A 63 12.36 0.93 -0.48
N GLU A 64 13.34 0.18 0.01
CA GLU A 64 13.96 0.46 1.29
C GLU A 64 14.49 1.90 1.34
N GLY A 65 14.17 2.61 2.43
CA GLY A 65 14.60 3.99 2.63
C GLY A 65 13.90 5.04 1.75
N TRP A 66 12.92 4.66 0.93
CA TRP A 66 12.15 5.63 0.14
C TRP A 66 11.35 6.57 1.05
N LYS A 67 11.38 7.86 0.73
CA LYS A 67 10.59 8.90 1.38
C LYS A 67 9.86 9.71 0.31
N PRO A 68 8.64 10.19 0.60
CA PRO A 68 7.90 11.01 -0.34
C PRO A 68 8.68 12.31 -0.58
N PRO A 69 8.74 12.82 -1.82
CA PRO A 69 9.29 14.14 -2.09
C PRO A 69 8.45 15.16 -1.31
N CYS A 70 9.14 15.99 -0.53
CA CYS A 70 8.59 17.04 0.32
C CYS A 70 7.77 18.05 -0.48
#